data_AF-A0A4Q2KLM6-F1
#
_entry.id   AF-A0A4Q2KLM6-F1
#
_cell.length_a   1.000
_cell.length_b   1.000
_cell.length_c   1.000
_cell.angle_alpha   90.00
_cell.angle_beta   90.00
_cell.angle_gamma   90.00
#
_symmetry.space_group_name_H-M   'P 1'
#
loop_
_entity.id
_entity.type
_entity.pdbx_description
1 polymer ?
#
loop_
_entity_poly.entity_id
_entity_poly.type
_entity_poly.pdbx_seq_one_letter_code
_entity_poly.pdbx_strand_id
1 'polypeptide(L)'
;MMTVGSRMRQIGWAVVLSICLAGFVVLTFRVNAVKSQVRLAERQIIALERENLLLETEFETRANQQQLANWNRVEFGYQAPRADQFLDNERELAALGLPRAIGGPEPIRVARAPAAETASFPRMVSPVAGHSAPAEDDHPEGEAVVSTRSLADRLSGTVAFETAFAEFSE
;
A
#
# COMPACT_ATOMS: atom_id res chain seq x y z
N MET A 1 -54.32 58.56 45.01
CA MET A 1 -55.05 57.48 44.30
C MET A 1 -54.03 56.66 43.52
N MET A 2 -53.68 55.49 44.05
CA MET A 2 -52.58 54.68 43.52
C MET A 2 -53.05 53.88 42.30
N THR A 3 -52.24 53.91 41.25
CA THR A 3 -52.50 53.37 39.92
C THR A 3 -52.57 51.83 39.93
N VAL A 4 -53.72 51.26 40.28
CA VAL A 4 -53.94 49.80 40.22
C VAL A 4 -53.82 49.28 38.78
N GLY A 5 -54.24 50.08 37.78
CA GLY A 5 -54.15 49.70 36.36
C GLY A 5 -52.72 49.65 35.80
N SER A 6 -51.76 50.41 36.34
CA SER A 6 -50.38 50.40 35.81
C SER A 6 -49.60 49.16 36.25
N ARG A 7 -49.86 48.66 37.46
CA ARG A 7 -49.18 47.48 38.01
C ARG A 7 -49.54 46.22 37.23
N MET A 8 -50.81 46.05 36.84
CA MET A 8 -51.25 44.91 36.03
C MET A 8 -50.56 44.89 34.66
N ARG A 9 -50.44 46.06 34.00
CA ARG A 9 -49.73 46.20 32.72
C ARG A 9 -48.23 45.94 32.87
N GLN A 10 -47.62 46.41 33.95
CA GLN A 10 -46.19 46.17 34.24
C GLN A 10 -45.91 44.68 34.48
N ILE A 11 -46.78 43.95 35.18
CA ILE A 11 -46.67 42.50 35.37
C ILE A 11 -46.78 41.78 34.02
N GLY A 12 -47.71 42.19 33.16
CA GLY A 12 -47.82 41.64 31.80
C GLY A 12 -46.52 41.79 31.00
N TRP A 13 -45.92 42.97 31.01
CA TRP A 13 -44.62 43.20 30.36
C TRP A 13 -43.48 42.38 30.99
N ALA A 14 -43.46 42.22 32.31
CA ALA A 14 -42.47 41.40 32.99
C ALA A 14 -42.57 39.92 32.58
N VAL A 15 -43.78 39.38 32.46
CA VAL A 15 -44.01 38.01 31.98
C VAL A 15 -43.53 37.84 30.54
N VAL A 16 -43.84 38.78 29.64
CA VAL A 16 -43.39 38.72 28.25
C VAL A 16 -41.86 38.75 28.15
N LEU A 17 -41.20 39.64 28.89
CA LEU A 17 -39.74 39.70 28.93
C LEU A 17 -39.14 38.42 29.51
N SER A 18 -39.75 37.84 30.54
CA SER A 18 -39.31 36.58 31.14
C SER A 18 -39.39 35.42 30.15
N ILE A 19 -40.48 35.32 29.38
CA ILE A 19 -40.63 34.29 28.34
C ILE A 19 -39.58 34.46 27.24
N CYS A 20 -39.35 35.70 26.80
CA CYS A 20 -38.34 35.99 25.78
C CYS A 20 -36.92 35.62 26.27
N LEU A 21 -36.59 35.99 27.51
CA LEU A 21 -35.33 35.63 28.15
C LEU A 21 -35.18 34.11 28.30
N ALA A 22 -36.23 33.41 28.73
CA ALA A 22 -36.22 31.96 28.85
C ALA A 22 -35.97 31.29 27.48
N GLY A 23 -36.64 31.75 26.43
CA GLY A 23 -36.40 31.28 25.06
C GLY A 23 -34.95 31.49 24.60
N PHE A 24 -34.39 32.66 24.88
CA PHE A 24 -32.99 32.97 24.57
C PHE A 24 -32.01 32.04 25.31
N VAL A 25 -32.26 31.77 26.60
CA VAL A 25 -31.44 30.86 27.41
C VAL A 25 -31.51 29.42 26.87
N VAL A 26 -32.71 28.93 26.54
CA VAL A 26 -32.90 27.60 25.95
C VAL A 26 -32.14 27.47 24.63
N LEU A 27 -32.23 28.48 23.75
CA LEU A 27 -31.52 28.48 22.48
C LEU A 27 -30.00 28.48 22.69
N THR A 28 -29.50 29.27 23.64
CA THR A 28 -28.08 29.33 23.98
C THR A 28 -27.57 27.97 24.47
N PHE A 29 -28.32 27.27 25.32
CA PHE A 29 -27.97 25.92 25.74
C PHE A 29 -27.98 24.92 24.57
N ARG A 30 -28.97 25.00 23.68
CA ARG A 30 -29.04 24.15 22.49
C ARG A 30 -27.83 24.36 21.58
N VAL A 31 -27.45 25.60 21.31
CA VAL A 31 -26.27 25.93 20.50
C VAL A 31 -24.99 25.39 21.15
N ASN A 32 -24.84 25.52 22.47
CA ASN A 32 -23.68 24.97 23.19
C ASN A 32 -23.62 23.44 23.11
N ALA A 33 -24.77 22.76 23.24
CA ALA A 33 -24.86 21.32 23.09
C ALA A 33 -24.48 20.87 21.66
N VAL A 34 -25.03 21.52 20.63
CA VAL A 34 -24.69 21.23 19.23
C VAL A 34 -23.20 21.47 18.97
N LYS A 35 -22.65 22.60 19.44
CA LYS A 35 -21.22 22.90 19.32
C LYS A 35 -20.33 21.83 19.97
N SER A 36 -20.74 21.26 21.10
CA SER A 36 -20.01 20.14 21.72
C SER A 36 -20.07 18.85 20.90
N GLN A 37 -21.23 18.55 20.31
CA GLN A 37 -21.40 17.37 19.46
C GLN A 37 -20.55 17.46 18.19
N VAL A 38 -20.55 18.64 17.55
CA VAL A 38 -19.70 18.90 16.37
C VAL A 38 -18.23 18.69 16.69
N ARG A 39 -17.73 19.24 17.81
CA ARG A 39 -16.33 19.03 18.23
C ARG A 39 -15.99 17.57 18.50
N LEU A 40 -16.93 16.77 19.01
CA LEU A 40 -16.69 15.35 19.24
C LEU A 40 -16.58 14.61 17.90
N ALA A 41 -17.47 14.90 16.95
CA ALA A 41 -17.42 14.34 15.60
C ALA A 41 -16.13 14.74 14.86
N GLU A 42 -15.72 16.01 14.93
CA GLU A 42 -14.43 16.49 14.37
C GLU A 42 -13.24 15.70 14.94
N ARG A 43 -13.22 15.47 16.25
CA ARG A 43 -12.16 14.66 16.87
C ARG A 43 -12.15 13.21 16.39
N GLN A 44 -13.34 12.63 16.16
CA GLN A 44 -13.46 11.28 15.62
C GLN A 44 -12.97 11.22 14.18
N ILE A 45 -13.31 12.22 13.35
CA ILE A 45 -12.82 12.33 11.97
C ILE A 45 -11.30 12.38 11.96
N ILE A 46 -10.69 13.26 12.76
CA ILE A 46 -9.22 13.37 12.84
C ILE A 46 -8.57 12.07 13.33
N ALA A 47 -9.20 11.34 14.26
CA ALA A 47 -8.69 10.06 14.73
C ALA A 47 -8.71 9.00 13.60
N LEU A 48 -9.82 8.90 12.88
CA LEU A 48 -9.97 7.98 11.74
C LEU A 48 -9.03 8.32 10.59
N GLU A 49 -8.82 9.60 10.29
CA GLU A 49 -7.85 10.04 9.28
C GLU A 49 -6.42 9.62 9.62
N ARG A 50 -6.05 9.69 10.91
CA ARG A 50 -4.72 9.23 11.37
C ARG A 50 -4.57 7.72 11.27
N GLU A 51 -5.61 6.97 11.62
CA GLU A 51 -5.63 5.51 11.46
C GLU A 51 -5.53 5.13 9.99
N ASN A 52 -6.27 5.81 9.10
CA ASN A 52 -6.19 5.59 7.66
C ASN A 52 -4.80 5.88 7.10
N LEU A 53 -4.18 7.01 7.48
CA LEU A 53 -2.80 7.34 7.08
C LEU A 53 -1.82 6.26 7.55
N LEU A 54 -1.92 5.81 8.80
CA LEU A 54 -1.08 4.74 9.32
C LEU A 54 -1.25 3.47 8.47
N LEU A 55 -2.49 3.06 8.21
CA LEU A 55 -2.78 1.88 7.40
C LEU A 55 -2.22 2.00 5.98
N GLU A 56 -2.40 3.15 5.33
CA GLU A 56 -1.86 3.40 3.99
C GLU A 56 -0.34 3.26 3.98
N THR A 57 0.34 3.87 4.96
CA THR A 57 1.80 3.76 5.05
C THR A 57 2.28 2.32 5.31
N GLU A 58 1.54 1.54 6.12
CA GLU A 58 1.85 0.12 6.30
C GLU A 58 1.65 -0.69 5.02
N PHE A 59 0.62 -0.38 4.23
CA PHE A 59 0.37 -1.05 2.96
C PHE A 59 1.40 -0.67 1.89
N GLU A 60 1.69 0.62 1.72
CA GLU A 60 2.71 1.11 0.79
C GLU A 60 4.07 0.49 1.09
N THR A 61 4.47 0.46 2.35
CA THR A 61 5.76 -0.14 2.76
C THR A 61 5.82 -1.65 2.51
N ARG A 62 4.76 -2.41 2.81
CA ARG A 62 4.71 -3.87 2.55
C ARG A 62 4.62 -4.21 1.06
N ALA A 63 3.84 -3.46 0.30
CA ALA A 63 3.67 -3.67 -1.14
C ALA A 63 4.95 -3.33 -1.91
N ASN A 64 5.63 -2.23 -1.56
CA ASN A 64 6.88 -1.83 -2.22
C ASN A 64 7.98 -2.90 -2.05
N GLN A 65 8.12 -3.48 -0.86
CA GLN A 65 9.08 -4.58 -0.62
C GLN A 65 8.78 -5.80 -1.50
N GLN A 66 7.51 -6.18 -1.64
CA GLN A 66 7.10 -7.30 -2.49
C GLN A 66 7.32 -6.99 -3.98
N GLN A 67 7.04 -5.77 -4.42
CA GLN A 67 7.28 -5.33 -5.79
C GLN A 67 8.77 -5.37 -6.14
N LEU A 68 9.63 -4.81 -5.29
CA LEU A 68 11.09 -4.86 -5.48
C LEU A 68 11.63 -6.29 -5.46
N ALA A 69 11.12 -7.17 -4.59
CA ALA A 69 11.51 -8.57 -4.56
C ALA A 69 11.08 -9.32 -5.83
N ASN A 70 9.88 -9.02 -6.35
CA ASN A 70 9.39 -9.60 -7.60
C ASN A 70 10.17 -9.08 -8.81
N TRP A 71 10.48 -7.78 -8.87
CA TRP A 71 11.30 -7.20 -9.93
C TRP A 71 12.73 -7.73 -9.91
N ASN A 72 13.36 -7.83 -8.73
CA ASN A 72 14.68 -8.46 -8.60
C ASN A 72 14.69 -9.91 -9.10
N ARG A 73 13.63 -10.66 -8.84
CA ARG A 73 13.49 -12.04 -9.31
C ARG A 73 13.29 -12.14 -10.82
N VAL A 74 12.48 -11.26 -11.40
CA VAL A 74 12.16 -11.29 -12.85
C VAL A 74 13.31 -10.75 -13.69
N GLU A 75 13.92 -9.63 -13.29
CA GLU A 75 14.91 -8.94 -14.11
C GLU A 75 16.34 -9.43 -13.86
N PHE A 76 16.69 -9.67 -12.58
CA PHE A 76 18.05 -10.05 -12.20
C PHE A 76 18.19 -11.50 -11.75
N GLY A 77 17.08 -12.23 -11.57
CA GLY A 77 17.09 -13.57 -10.97
C GLY A 77 17.57 -13.58 -9.52
N TYR A 78 17.65 -12.41 -8.87
CA TYR A 78 18.13 -12.31 -7.50
C TYR A 78 17.05 -12.81 -6.54
N GLN A 79 17.45 -13.75 -5.70
CA GLN A 79 16.65 -14.27 -4.59
C GLN A 79 17.42 -14.04 -3.31
N ALA A 80 16.72 -13.71 -2.22
CA ALA A 80 17.34 -13.62 -0.91
C ALA A 80 18.05 -14.96 -0.58
N PRO A 81 19.29 -14.93 -0.06
CA PRO A 81 20.02 -16.15 0.29
C PRO A 81 19.22 -16.98 1.28
N ARG A 82 19.14 -18.29 1.03
CA ARG A 82 18.49 -19.21 1.96
C ARG A 82 19.39 -19.50 3.16
N ALA A 83 18.79 -19.94 4.27
CA ALA A 83 19.51 -20.28 5.49
C ALA A 83 20.64 -21.31 5.26
N ASP A 84 20.44 -22.29 4.36
CA ASP A 84 21.44 -23.29 3.98
C ASP A 84 22.64 -22.75 3.19
N GLN A 85 22.59 -21.50 2.73
CA GLN A 85 23.70 -20.85 2.03
C GLN A 85 24.61 -20.06 2.97
N PHE A 86 24.24 -19.91 4.24
CA PHE A 86 25.08 -19.29 5.25
C PHE A 86 25.97 -20.35 5.91
N LEU A 87 27.20 -19.93 6.24
CA LEU A 87 28.12 -20.76 7.03
C LEU A 87 27.77 -20.56 8.50
N ASP A 88 27.62 -21.67 9.24
CA ASP A 88 27.12 -21.63 10.62
C ASP A 88 28.21 -21.32 11.64
N ASN A 89 29.50 -21.42 11.25
CA ASN A 89 30.61 -21.29 12.19
C ASN A 89 31.86 -20.60 11.60
N GLU A 90 32.65 -19.98 12.48
CA GLU A 90 33.85 -19.22 12.11
C GLU A 90 34.97 -20.12 11.56
N ARG A 91 34.92 -21.42 11.89
CA ARG A 91 35.87 -22.41 11.36
C ARG A 91 35.61 -22.71 9.88
N GLU A 92 34.35 -22.83 9.47
CA GLU A 92 33.94 -22.92 8.07
C GLU A 92 34.28 -21.65 7.31
N LEU A 93 34.09 -20.47 7.92
CA LEU A 93 34.50 -19.19 7.34
C LEU A 93 36.02 -19.13 7.12
N ALA A 94 36.83 -19.55 8.10
CA ALA A 94 38.28 -19.58 7.97
C ALA A 94 38.75 -20.52 6.85
N ALA A 95 38.03 -21.62 6.63
CA ALA A 95 38.34 -22.58 5.56
C ALA A 95 37.97 -22.09 4.15
N LEU A 96 37.05 -21.12 4.02
CA LEU A 96 36.54 -20.64 2.74
C LEU A 96 37.63 -20.01 1.84
N GLY A 97 38.67 -19.43 2.44
CA GLY A 97 39.77 -18.77 1.74
C GLY A 97 41.02 -19.64 1.51
N LEU A 98 41.06 -20.87 2.06
CA LEU A 98 42.22 -21.75 1.89
C LEU A 98 42.16 -22.48 0.54
N PRO A 99 43.32 -22.70 -0.11
CA PRO A 99 43.38 -23.56 -1.29
C PRO A 99 42.86 -24.95 -0.92
N ARG A 100 42.09 -25.54 -1.83
CA ARG A 100 41.37 -26.79 -1.60
C ARG A 100 42.32 -27.90 -1.16
N ALA A 101 41.99 -28.55 -0.05
CA ALA A 101 42.69 -29.75 0.38
C ALA A 101 42.55 -30.86 -0.67
N ILE A 102 43.62 -31.62 -0.88
CA ILE A 102 43.63 -32.78 -1.77
C ILE A 102 42.54 -33.77 -1.27
N GLY A 103 41.50 -33.99 -2.09
CA GLY A 103 40.36 -34.86 -1.74
C GLY A 103 39.09 -34.15 -1.21
N GLY A 104 39.00 -32.82 -1.27
CA GLY A 104 37.80 -32.08 -0.82
C GLY A 104 36.53 -32.31 -1.68
N PRO A 105 35.32 -32.15 -1.10
CA PRO A 105 34.03 -32.44 -1.75
C PRO A 105 33.79 -31.61 -3.01
N GLU A 106 33.05 -32.14 -4.00
CA GLU A 106 32.81 -31.45 -5.28
C GLU A 106 32.25 -30.02 -5.09
N PRO A 107 32.66 -29.06 -5.93
CA PRO A 107 32.24 -27.67 -5.79
C PRO A 107 30.73 -27.54 -6.02
N ILE A 108 30.02 -27.03 -5.02
CA ILE A 108 28.61 -26.68 -5.13
C ILE A 108 28.50 -25.49 -6.07
N ARG A 109 27.98 -25.70 -7.29
CA ARG A 109 27.71 -24.63 -8.25
C ARG A 109 26.48 -23.83 -7.80
N VAL A 110 26.69 -22.84 -6.94
CA VAL A 110 25.65 -21.91 -6.47
C VAL A 110 25.41 -20.78 -7.47
N ALA A 111 24.81 -21.09 -8.61
CA ALA A 111 24.09 -20.10 -9.45
C ALA A 111 23.32 -20.82 -10.57
N ARG A 112 22.41 -21.71 -10.19
CA ARG A 112 21.28 -22.07 -11.04
C ARG A 112 20.09 -22.13 -10.13
N ALA A 113 19.14 -21.22 -10.33
CA ALA A 113 17.80 -21.42 -9.78
C ALA A 113 17.36 -22.82 -10.24
N PRO A 114 17.05 -23.76 -9.33
CA PRO A 114 16.43 -25.00 -9.75
C PRO A 114 15.22 -24.61 -10.60
N ALA A 115 15.12 -25.18 -11.80
CA ALA A 115 13.93 -25.01 -12.63
C ALA A 115 12.75 -25.33 -11.71
N ALA A 116 11.89 -24.34 -11.49
CA ALA A 116 10.84 -24.42 -10.50
C ALA A 116 10.07 -25.73 -10.71
N GLU A 117 10.24 -26.69 -9.80
CA GLU A 117 9.24 -27.73 -9.62
C GLU A 117 7.97 -26.98 -9.28
N THR A 118 7.07 -26.90 -10.27
CA THR A 118 5.75 -26.26 -10.29
C THR A 118 5.40 -25.59 -8.97
N ALA A 119 6.02 -24.43 -8.71
CA ALA A 119 5.62 -23.61 -7.60
C ALA A 119 4.22 -23.14 -7.97
N SER A 120 3.20 -23.67 -7.30
CA SER A 120 1.83 -23.22 -7.44
C SER A 120 1.81 -21.73 -7.16
N PHE A 121 1.83 -20.91 -8.21
CA PHE A 121 1.77 -19.47 -8.06
C PHE A 121 0.49 -19.14 -7.28
N PRO A 122 0.57 -18.29 -6.24
CA PRO A 122 -0.64 -17.87 -5.56
C PRO A 122 -1.56 -17.22 -6.59
N ARG A 123 -2.78 -17.74 -6.67
CA ARG A 123 -3.84 -17.29 -7.57
C ARG A 123 -4.05 -15.78 -7.40
N MET A 124 -3.64 -15.00 -8.38
CA MET A 124 -3.84 -13.55 -8.36
C MET A 124 -5.33 -13.23 -8.43
N VAL A 125 -5.81 -12.41 -7.50
CA VAL A 125 -7.17 -11.89 -7.47
C VAL A 125 -7.14 -10.45 -7.95
N SER A 126 -8.02 -10.09 -8.88
CA SER A 126 -8.16 -8.71 -9.36
C SER A 126 -8.82 -7.84 -8.28
N PRO A 127 -8.21 -6.70 -7.90
CA PRO A 127 -8.73 -5.80 -6.85
C PRO A 127 -10.07 -5.14 -7.21
N VAL A 128 -10.46 -5.15 -8.49
CA VAL A 128 -11.72 -4.56 -8.97
C VAL A 128 -12.89 -5.55 -8.95
N ALA A 129 -12.62 -6.85 -9.06
CA ALA A 129 -13.67 -7.85 -9.32
C ALA A 129 -13.81 -8.94 -8.26
N GLY A 130 -12.82 -9.16 -7.38
CA GLY A 130 -12.93 -10.10 -6.24
C GLY A 130 -13.12 -11.58 -6.58
N HIS A 131 -13.21 -11.95 -7.86
CA HIS A 131 -13.38 -13.32 -8.31
C HIS A 131 -12.08 -13.82 -8.94
N SER A 132 -11.76 -15.08 -8.66
CA SER A 132 -10.61 -15.75 -9.28
C SER A 132 -10.99 -16.20 -10.69
N ALA A 133 -10.16 -15.88 -11.68
CA ALA A 133 -10.34 -16.37 -13.04
C ALA A 133 -10.35 -17.91 -13.03
N PRO A 134 -11.27 -18.57 -13.76
CA PRO A 134 -11.29 -20.02 -13.85
C PRO A 134 -10.01 -20.51 -14.53
N ALA A 135 -9.47 -21.61 -14.01
CA ALA A 135 -8.34 -22.31 -14.61
C ALA A 135 -8.86 -23.00 -15.87
N GLU A 136 -8.49 -22.47 -17.03
CA GLU A 136 -8.63 -23.16 -18.30
C GLU A 136 -7.47 -24.17 -18.40
N ASP A 137 -7.68 -25.37 -17.87
CA ASP A 137 -6.87 -26.54 -18.19
C ASP A 137 -7.27 -27.03 -19.58
N ASP A 138 -6.55 -26.60 -20.61
CA ASP A 138 -6.44 -27.37 -21.85
C ASP A 138 -5.10 -27.09 -22.54
N HIS A 139 -4.26 -28.12 -22.65
CA HIS A 139 -3.11 -28.16 -23.54
C HIS A 139 -3.47 -29.18 -24.64
N PRO A 140 -3.25 -28.84 -25.91
CA PRO A 140 -2.00 -29.33 -26.48
C PRO A 140 -1.30 -28.34 -27.41
N GLU A 141 0.03 -28.35 -27.25
CA GLU A 141 1.08 -28.19 -28.24
C GLU A 141 1.12 -26.96 -29.17
N GLY A 142 2.17 -26.16 -28.94
CA GLY A 142 2.97 -25.63 -30.04
C GLY A 142 2.63 -24.23 -30.49
N GLU A 143 2.88 -23.21 -29.66
CA GLU A 143 3.19 -21.90 -30.22
C GLU A 143 4.20 -21.14 -29.36
N ALA A 144 5.22 -20.63 -30.05
CA ALA A 144 6.40 -19.92 -29.61
C ALA A 144 6.39 -19.39 -28.17
N VAL A 145 7.35 -19.88 -27.38
CA VAL A 145 7.92 -19.15 -26.25
C VAL A 145 8.26 -17.75 -26.75
N VAL A 146 7.40 -16.78 -26.42
CA VAL A 146 7.70 -15.36 -26.60
C VAL A 146 8.84 -15.07 -25.65
N SER A 147 10.05 -15.22 -26.18
CA SER A 147 11.29 -14.83 -25.54
C SER A 147 11.12 -13.39 -25.08
N THR A 148 11.03 -13.22 -23.77
CA THR A 148 11.01 -11.92 -23.10
C THR A 148 12.36 -11.27 -23.36
N ARG A 149 12.48 -10.56 -24.48
CA ARG A 149 13.64 -9.70 -24.78
C ARG A 149 13.89 -8.79 -23.59
N SER A 150 15.13 -8.80 -23.10
CA SER A 150 15.54 -7.94 -22.00
C SER A 150 15.40 -6.47 -22.39
N LEU A 151 15.22 -5.60 -21.40
CA LEU A 151 15.02 -4.16 -21.60
C LEU A 151 16.19 -3.51 -22.38
N ALA A 152 17.41 -4.04 -22.26
CA ALA A 152 18.56 -3.64 -23.06
C ALA A 152 18.35 -3.87 -24.57
N ASP A 153 17.68 -4.97 -24.95
CA ASP A 153 17.38 -5.32 -26.34
C ASP A 153 16.22 -4.48 -26.93
N ARG A 154 15.39 -3.88 -26.06
CA ARG A 154 14.35 -2.93 -26.48
C ARG A 154 14.93 -1.53 -26.72
N LEU A 155 15.85 -1.10 -25.87
CA LEU A 155 16.51 0.21 -26.01
C LEU A 155 17.46 0.25 -27.22
N SER A 156 18.14 -0.86 -27.54
CA SER A 156 18.94 -0.97 -28.77
C SER A 156 18.08 -0.84 -30.04
N GLY A 157 16.87 -1.40 -30.01
CA GLY A 157 15.89 -1.25 -31.10
C GLY A 157 15.38 0.18 -31.26
N THR A 158 15.21 0.92 -30.15
CA THR A 158 14.81 2.34 -30.19
C THR A 158 15.92 3.23 -30.74
N VAL A 159 17.20 2.95 -30.45
CA VAL A 159 18.34 3.71 -31.02
C VAL A 159 18.43 3.51 -32.53
N ALA A 160 18.14 2.30 -33.04
CA ALA A 160 18.09 2.03 -34.48
C ALA A 160 16.94 2.76 -35.21
N PHE A 161 15.81 2.98 -34.53
CA PHE A 161 14.70 3.77 -35.08
C PHE A 161 15.05 5.26 -35.21
N GLU A 162 15.82 5.81 -34.27
CA GLU A 162 16.27 7.21 -34.32
C GLU A 162 17.30 7.44 -35.43
N THR A 163 18.22 6.48 -35.64
CA THR A 163 19.20 6.56 -36.74
C THR A 163 18.56 6.41 -38.12
N ALA A 164 17.51 5.59 -38.26
CA ALA A 164 16.79 5.43 -39.51
C ALA A 164 15.96 6.68 -39.89
N PHE A 165 15.49 7.44 -38.90
CA PHE A 165 14.79 8.70 -39.13
C PHE A 165 15.75 9.84 -39.54
N ALA A 166 17.00 9.79 -39.06
CA ALA A 166 18.05 10.74 -39.44
C ALA A 166 18.53 10.56 -40.89
N GLU A 167 18.57 9.32 -41.40
CA GLU A 167 19.00 9.00 -42.77
C GLU A 167 17.93 9.33 -43.83
N PHE A 168 16.65 9.44 -43.45
CA PHE A 168 15.57 9.84 -44.36
C PHE A 168 15.42 11.37 -44.51
N SER A 169 16.21 12.15 -43.76
CA SER A 169 16.14 13.62 -43.71
C SER A 169 17.26 14.33 -44.48
N GLU A 170 18.09 13.60 -45.25
CA GLU A 170 19.08 14.17 -46.18
C GLU A 170 18.67 13.99 -47.65
#